data_AF-A0A7J7PDI2-F1
#
_entry.id   AF-A0A7J7PDI2-F1
#
_cell.length_a   1.000
_cell.length_b   1.000
_cell.length_c   1.000
_cell.angle_alpha   90.00
_cell.angle_beta   90.00
_cell.angle_gamma   90.00
#
_symmetry.space_group_name_H-M   'P 1'
#
loop_
_entity.id
_entity.type
_entity.pdbx_description
1 polymer ?
#
loop_
_entity_poly.entity_id
_entity_poly.type
_entity_poly.pdbx_seq_one_letter_code
_entity_poly.pdbx_strand_id
1 'polypeptide(L)'
;DKAVSFVTDWGSNMVKAGESLKERLSNYVGSVNCLQHLISNGLKDFAKNDSLASVISKAKEVVQYMTGHGAPCAIYDEKKKELHGTALIKAGTTRFGSNVMSMESVELNE
;
A
#
# COMPACT_ATOMS: atom_id res chain seq x y z
N ASP A 1 30.04 19.17 -9.97
CA ASP A 1 29.27 17.95 -9.63
C ASP A 1 27.82 18.27 -9.33
N LYS A 2 26.89 17.42 -9.79
CA LYS A 2 25.45 17.58 -9.50
C LYS A 2 25.13 16.90 -8.16
N ALA A 3 24.38 17.59 -7.32
CA ALA A 3 23.83 17.00 -6.10
C ALA A 3 22.83 15.88 -6.43
N VAL A 4 22.85 14.80 -5.65
CA VAL A 4 21.96 13.64 -5.83
C VAL A 4 21.14 13.41 -4.57
N SER A 5 19.84 13.12 -4.75
CA SER A 5 18.92 12.68 -3.70
C SER A 5 18.17 11.44 -4.15
N PHE A 6 17.82 10.58 -3.21
CA PHE A 6 16.95 9.43 -3.46
C PHE A 6 15.58 9.64 -2.87
N VAL A 7 14.52 9.29 -3.62
CA VAL A 7 13.15 9.26 -3.10
C VAL A 7 12.85 7.85 -2.63
N THR A 8 12.56 7.66 -1.34
CA THR A 8 12.36 6.33 -0.73
C THR A 8 11.19 6.31 0.25
N ASP A 9 10.68 5.12 0.57
CA ASP A 9 9.59 4.93 1.54
C ASP A 9 10.04 4.99 3.01
N TRP A 10 11.25 5.48 3.30
CA TRP A 10 11.81 5.62 4.64
C TRP A 10 11.75 4.35 5.51
N GLY A 11 11.72 3.17 4.88
CA GLY A 11 11.96 1.92 5.58
C GLY A 11 13.27 2.01 6.38
N SER A 12 13.32 1.43 7.58
CA SER A 12 14.47 1.56 8.50
C SER A 12 15.81 1.18 7.85
N ASN A 13 15.82 0.18 6.97
CA ASN A 13 17.01 -0.20 6.21
C ASN A 13 17.39 0.83 5.13
N MET A 14 16.43 1.52 4.52
CA MET A 14 16.67 2.59 3.56
C MET A 14 17.26 3.84 4.22
N VAL A 15 16.83 4.13 5.45
CA VAL A 15 17.41 5.22 6.26
C VAL A 15 18.89 4.93 6.53
N LYS A 16 19.20 3.74 7.07
CA LYS A 16 20.59 3.29 7.32
C LYS A 16 21.44 3.28 6.05
N ALA A 17 20.89 2.77 4.94
CA ALA A 17 21.59 2.78 3.66
C ALA A 17 21.91 4.21 3.20
N GLY A 18 20.98 5.15 3.40
CA GLY A 18 21.19 6.57 3.14
C GLY A 18 22.32 7.17 3.97
N GLU A 19 22.43 6.81 5.25
CA GLU A 19 23.54 7.24 6.11
C GLU A 19 24.89 6.73 5.58
N SER A 20 24.99 5.44 5.26
CA SER A 20 26.19 4.87 4.65
C SER A 20 26.55 5.48 3.29
N LEU A 21 25.56 5.94 2.53
CA LEU A 21 25.74 6.61 1.25
C LEU A 21 26.33 8.01 1.40
N LYS A 22 25.98 8.75 2.46
CA LYS A 22 26.58 10.07 2.76
C LYS A 22 28.09 9.99 2.99
N GLU A 23 28.56 8.89 3.58
CA GLU A 23 29.99 8.66 3.81
C GLU A 23 30.76 8.35 2.51
N ARG A 24 30.07 7.81 1.48
CA ARG A 24 30.69 7.32 0.24
C ARG A 24 30.55 8.27 -0.95
N LEU A 25 29.51 9.11 -0.96
CA LEU A 25 29.19 10.01 -2.06
C LEU A 25 29.15 11.45 -1.57
N SER A 26 30.20 12.22 -1.87
CA SER A 26 30.33 13.63 -1.45
C SER A 26 29.24 14.55 -2.03
N ASN A 27 28.61 14.15 -3.15
CA ASN A 27 27.52 14.88 -3.78
C ASN A 27 26.12 14.38 -3.37
N TYR A 28 26.02 13.41 -2.46
CA TYR A 28 24.75 12.91 -1.97
C TYR A 28 24.21 13.80 -0.85
N VAL A 29 23.04 14.40 -1.07
CA VAL A 29 22.44 15.35 -0.12
C VAL A 29 21.36 14.72 0.78
N GLY A 30 21.09 13.42 0.63
CA GLY A 30 20.17 12.67 1.49
C GLY A 30 18.94 12.11 0.78
N SER A 31 18.15 11.35 1.56
CA SER A 31 16.91 10.74 1.11
C SER A 31 15.73 11.68 1.34
N VAL A 32 14.85 11.78 0.36
CA VAL A 32 13.55 12.46 0.44
C VAL A 32 12.46 11.41 0.64
N ASN A 33 11.49 11.74 1.48
CA ASN A 33 10.32 10.89 1.71
C ASN A 33 9.48 10.75 0.43
N CYS A 34 9.12 9.52 0.09
CA CYS A 34 8.16 9.22 -0.96
C CYS A 34 6.78 9.76 -0.58
N LEU A 35 6.20 10.61 -1.44
CA LEU A 35 4.88 11.21 -1.22
C LEU A 35 3.77 10.15 -1.05
N GLN A 36 3.81 9.07 -1.83
CA GLN A 36 2.84 7.97 -1.70
C GLN A 36 2.91 7.31 -0.32
N HIS A 37 4.11 7.18 0.25
CA HIS A 37 4.29 6.63 1.59
C HIS A 37 3.74 7.58 2.67
N LEU A 38 4.02 8.88 2.54
CA LEU A 38 3.51 9.90 3.44
C LEU A 38 1.98 9.95 3.46
N ILE A 39 1.35 9.95 2.27
CA ILE A 39 -0.11 9.91 2.15
C ILE A 39 -0.66 8.63 2.78
N SER A 40 -0.06 7.47 2.50
CA SER A 40 -0.50 6.21 3.10
C SER A 40 -0.37 6.19 4.62
N ASN A 41 0.63 6.84 5.20
CA ASN A 41 0.76 6.94 6.66
C ASN A 41 -0.28 7.90 7.24
N GLY A 42 -0.51 9.05 6.60
CA GLY A 42 -1.58 9.97 6.99
C GLY A 42 -2.96 9.30 7.01
N LEU A 43 -3.27 8.49 5.99
CA LEU A 43 -4.52 7.71 5.94
C LEU A 43 -4.56 6.61 7.02
N LYS A 44 -3.42 6.01 7.38
CA LYS A 44 -3.35 5.05 8.51
C LYS A 44 -3.60 5.73 9.84
N ASP A 45 -3.12 6.95 10.02
CA ASP A 45 -3.35 7.71 11.26
C ASP A 45 -4.79 8.22 11.34
N PHE A 46 -5.36 8.69 10.23
CA PHE A 46 -6.77 9.07 10.17
C PHE A 46 -7.70 7.88 10.51
N ALA A 47 -7.34 6.67 10.06
CA ALA A 47 -8.06 5.45 10.37
C ALA A 47 -8.05 5.03 11.85
N LYS A 48 -7.19 5.64 12.68
CA LYS A 48 -7.16 5.42 14.13
C LYS A 48 -8.13 6.34 14.88
N ASN A 49 -8.77 7.29 14.20
CA ASN A 49 -9.79 8.13 14.82
C ASN A 49 -10.95 7.25 15.32
N ASP A 50 -11.36 7.42 16.57
CA ASP A 50 -12.39 6.58 17.22
C ASP A 50 -13.69 6.50 16.41
N SER A 51 -14.07 7.59 15.73
CA SER A 51 -15.27 7.64 14.88
C SER A 51 -15.19 6.71 13.66
N LEU A 52 -13.98 6.40 13.18
CA LEU A 52 -13.74 5.61 11.97
C LEU A 52 -13.12 4.23 12.26
N ALA A 53 -12.44 4.08 13.40
CA ALA A 53 -11.71 2.87 13.75
C ALA A 53 -12.63 1.63 13.77
N SER A 54 -13.85 1.78 14.30
CA SER A 54 -14.83 0.69 14.38
C SER A 54 -15.33 0.24 13.00
N VAL A 55 -15.59 1.19 12.09
CA VAL A 55 -16.01 0.91 10.70
C VAL A 55 -14.89 0.21 9.94
N ILE A 56 -13.66 0.72 10.06
CA ILE A 56 -12.49 0.16 9.39
C ILE A 56 -12.16 -1.24 9.93
N SER A 57 -12.34 -1.50 11.23
CA SER A 57 -12.16 -2.84 11.80
C SER A 57 -13.13 -3.85 11.19
N LYS A 58 -14.43 -3.50 11.13
CA LYS A 58 -15.46 -4.35 10.53
C LYS A 58 -15.21 -4.58 9.04
N ALA A 59 -14.84 -3.55 8.28
CA ALA A 59 -14.48 -3.69 6.88
C ALA A 59 -13.30 -4.67 6.69
N LYS A 60 -12.29 -4.60 7.57
CA LYS A 60 -11.16 -5.56 7.55
C LYS A 60 -11.61 -6.99 7.85
N GLU A 61 -12.52 -7.19 8.81
CA GLU A 61 -13.06 -8.52 9.12
C GLU A 61 -13.81 -9.12 7.92
N VAL A 62 -14.65 -8.33 7.24
CA VAL A 62 -15.35 -8.75 6.01
C VAL A 62 -14.34 -9.11 4.91
N VAL A 63 -13.37 -8.25 4.64
CA VAL A 63 -12.32 -8.51 3.63
C VAL A 63 -11.52 -9.77 3.97
N GLN A 64 -11.17 -9.97 5.25
CA GLN A 64 -10.48 -11.18 5.71
C GLN A 64 -11.33 -12.43 5.52
N TYR A 65 -12.63 -12.37 5.86
CA TYR A 65 -13.57 -13.47 5.66
C TYR A 65 -13.65 -13.85 4.17
N MET A 66 -13.89 -12.87 3.28
CA MET A 66 -13.98 -13.12 1.84
C MET A 66 -12.67 -13.68 1.27
N THR A 67 -11.53 -13.13 1.69
CA THR A 67 -10.21 -13.60 1.28
C THR A 67 -9.97 -15.03 1.74
N GLY A 68 -10.31 -15.36 3.00
CA GLY A 68 -10.16 -16.70 3.56
C GLY A 68 -11.03 -17.75 2.88
N HIS A 69 -12.17 -17.35 2.31
CA HIS A 69 -13.06 -18.23 1.54
C HIS A 69 -12.73 -18.23 0.03
N GLY A 70 -11.64 -17.60 -0.39
CA GLY A 70 -11.16 -17.64 -1.78
C GLY A 70 -11.99 -16.81 -2.77
N ALA A 71 -12.89 -15.95 -2.30
CA ALA A 71 -13.74 -15.14 -3.17
C ALA A 71 -12.94 -14.24 -4.14
N PRO A 72 -11.85 -13.55 -3.72
CA PRO A 72 -11.03 -12.77 -4.65
C PRO A 72 -10.38 -13.63 -5.75
N CYS A 73 -10.00 -14.87 -5.44
CA CYS A 73 -9.45 -15.80 -6.43
C CYS A 73 -10.51 -16.26 -7.42
N ALA A 74 -11.72 -16.57 -6.93
CA ALA A 74 -12.83 -16.96 -7.79
C ALA A 74 -13.21 -15.85 -8.77
N ILE A 75 -13.35 -14.60 -8.28
CA ILE A 75 -13.62 -13.43 -9.13
C ILE A 75 -12.49 -13.19 -10.14
N TYR A 76 -11.23 -13.32 -9.72
CA TYR A 76 -10.09 -13.20 -10.62
C TYR A 76 -10.13 -14.25 -11.75
N ASP A 77 -10.39 -15.51 -11.41
CA ASP A 77 -10.44 -16.60 -12.38
C ASP A 77 -11.62 -16.46 -13.35
N GLU A 78 -12.77 -15.98 -12.87
CA GLU A 78 -13.92 -15.62 -13.69
C GLU A 78 -13.59 -14.51 -14.69
N LYS A 79 -13.08 -13.37 -14.21
CA LYS A 79 -12.71 -12.23 -15.06
C LYS A 79 -11.59 -12.57 -16.04
N LYS A 80 -10.65 -13.42 -15.65
CA LYS A 80 -9.59 -13.90 -16.54
C LYS A 80 -10.16 -14.70 -17.71
N LYS A 81 -11.20 -15.51 -17.48
CA LYS A 81 -11.88 -16.25 -18.55
C LYS A 81 -12.63 -15.30 -19.48
N GLU A 82 -13.39 -14.35 -18.96
CA GLU A 82 -14.11 -13.33 -19.74
C GLU A 82 -13.17 -12.51 -20.64
N LEU A 83 -11.99 -12.17 -20.13
CA LEU A 83 -11.01 -11.35 -20.83
C LEU A 83 -10.00 -12.17 -21.64
N HIS A 84 -10.26 -13.45 -21.88
CA HIS A 84 -9.39 -14.35 -22.67
C HIS A 84 -7.92 -14.36 -22.21
N GLY A 85 -7.68 -14.24 -20.91
CA GLY A 85 -6.33 -14.25 -20.35
C GLY A 85 -5.56 -12.93 -20.47
N THR A 86 -6.21 -11.82 -20.86
CA THR A 86 -5.62 -10.47 -20.80
C THR A 86 -5.07 -10.17 -19.41
N ALA A 87 -4.00 -9.38 -19.32
CA ALA A 87 -3.31 -9.08 -18.07
C ALA A 87 -4.26 -8.50 -17.01
N LEU A 88 -4.54 -9.31 -15.99
CA LEU A 88 -5.28 -8.91 -14.79
C LEU A 88 -4.33 -8.92 -13.60
N ILE A 89 -4.44 -7.89 -12.76
CA ILE A 89 -3.73 -7.82 -11.49
C ILE A 89 -4.44 -8.76 -10.51
N LYS A 90 -3.76 -9.82 -10.09
CA LYS A 90 -4.26 -10.68 -9.01
C LYS A 90 -4.28 -9.87 -7.71
N ALA A 91 -5.35 -10.01 -6.92
CA ALA A 91 -5.40 -9.42 -5.59
C ALA A 91 -4.19 -9.89 -4.78
N GLY A 92 -3.22 -9.00 -4.59
CA GLY A 92 -2.07 -9.17 -3.72
C GLY A 92 -2.16 -8.19 -2.56
N THR A 93 -1.44 -8.46 -1.48
CA THR A 93 -1.39 -7.55 -0.33
C THR A 93 -0.64 -6.27 -0.71
N THR A 94 -1.35 -5.26 -1.23
CA THR A 94 -0.79 -3.93 -1.41
C THR A 94 -0.47 -3.33 -0.04
N ARG A 95 0.80 -2.96 0.18
CA ARG A 95 1.30 -2.43 1.46
C ARG A 95 0.88 -0.99 1.79
N PHE A 96 0.29 -0.28 0.82
CA PHE A 96 -0.15 1.12 0.93
C PHE A 96 -1.65 1.25 0.66
N GLY A 97 -2.33 2.18 1.35
CA GLY A 97 -3.75 2.45 1.09
C GLY A 97 -4.73 1.34 1.49
N SER A 98 -4.30 0.34 2.27
CA SER A 98 -5.14 -0.82 2.62
C SER A 98 -6.46 -0.46 3.31
N ASN A 99 -6.49 0.60 4.12
CA ASN A 99 -7.73 1.07 4.76
C ASN A 99 -8.72 1.62 3.73
N VAL A 100 -8.26 2.40 2.74
CA VAL A 100 -9.12 2.97 1.69
C VAL A 100 -9.67 1.85 0.81
N MET A 101 -8.81 0.96 0.32
CA MET A 101 -9.24 -0.17 -0.50
C MET A 101 -10.22 -1.09 0.23
N SER A 102 -10.07 -1.28 1.55
CA SER A 102 -11.01 -2.10 2.33
C SER A 102 -12.39 -1.46 2.43
N MET A 103 -12.47 -0.14 2.57
CA MET A 103 -13.76 0.57 2.62
C MET A 103 -14.41 0.63 1.22
N GLU A 104 -13.65 1.01 0.19
CA GLU A 104 -14.14 1.06 -1.20
C GLU A 104 -14.63 -0.32 -1.67
N SER A 105 -13.95 -1.40 -1.28
CA SER A 105 -14.40 -2.76 -1.64
C SER A 105 -15.72 -3.13 -0.99
N VAL A 106 -16.05 -2.58 0.18
CA VAL A 106 -17.35 -2.80 0.81
C VAL A 106 -18.41 -1.90 0.17
N GLU A 107 -18.11 -0.63 -0.06
CA GLU A 107 -19.05 0.36 -0.62
C GLU A 107 -19.44 0.07 -2.08
N LEU A 108 -18.50 -0.38 -2.92
CA LEU A 108 -18.76 -0.66 -4.34
C LEU A 108 -19.39 -2.03 -4.63
N ASN A 109 -19.58 -2.87 -3.60
CA ASN A 109 -20.27 -4.17 -3.73
C ASN A 109 -21.73 -4.13 -3.18
N GLU A 110 -22.30 -2.92 -3.01
CA GLU A 110 -23.75 -2.71 -2.92
C GLU A 110 -24.43 -2.62 -4.30
#